data_AF-A0A5B9WEV4-F1
#
_entry.id   AF-A0A5B9WEV4-F1
#
_cell.length_a   1.000
_cell.length_b   1.000
_cell.length_c   1.000
_cell.angle_alpha   90.00
_cell.angle_beta   90.00
_cell.angle_gamma   90.00
#
_symmetry.space_group_name_H-M   'P 1'
#
loop_
_entity.id
_entity.type
_entity.pdbx_description
1 polymer ?
#
loop_
_entity_poly.entity_id
_entity_poly.type
_entity_poly.pdbx_seq_one_letter_code
_entity_poly.pdbx_strand_id
1 'polypeptide(L)'
;MSDAGPPPVPEAGPAPEGELYCLGCGARNDAGAAECWLCNGRSLVKAGPGGRPPEPASPQRFSFTIAALMVLVAVVAACLGLYTAAPGLLLLVAITSAPAVALVEYRAAKRRKRGIPMSHAERFGCFLLLLVLIPVLVAVAVLSALFIYCSLGGR
;
A
#
# COMPACT_ATOMS: atom_id res chain seq x y z
N MET A 1 -49.61 -31.32 -22.10
CA MET A 1 -48.73 -30.32 -21.48
C MET A 1 -47.83 -31.09 -20.55
N SER A 2 -46.59 -31.32 -20.96
CA SER A 2 -45.63 -32.17 -20.24
C SER A 2 -44.90 -31.31 -19.21
N ASP A 3 -45.24 -31.52 -17.94
CA ASP A 3 -44.50 -30.99 -16.79
C ASP A 3 -43.21 -31.80 -16.61
N ALA A 4 -42.18 -31.45 -17.38
CA ALA A 4 -40.83 -31.89 -17.11
C ALA A 4 -40.28 -31.01 -15.97
N GLY A 5 -40.25 -31.54 -14.75
CA GLY A 5 -39.62 -30.88 -13.61
C GLY A 5 -38.15 -30.54 -13.89
N PRO A 6 -37.58 -29.56 -13.17
CA PRO A 6 -36.20 -29.14 -13.36
C PRO A 6 -35.23 -30.31 -13.11
N PRO A 7 -34.14 -30.43 -13.90
CA PRO A 7 -33.15 -31.48 -13.71
C PRO A 7 -32.55 -31.40 -12.31
N PRO A 8 -32.21 -32.55 -11.70
CA PRO A 8 -31.58 -32.57 -10.39
C PRO A 8 -30.26 -31.78 -10.43
N VAL A 9 -30.06 -30.91 -9.43
CA VAL A 9 -28.81 -30.18 -9.25
C VAL A 9 -27.74 -31.23 -8.94
N PRO A 10 -26.63 -31.31 -9.72
CA PRO A 10 -25.56 -32.25 -9.44
C PRO A 10 -25.06 -32.03 -8.01
N GLU A 11 -25.11 -33.09 -7.21
CA GLU A 11 -24.56 -33.08 -5.86
C GLU A 11 -23.09 -32.64 -5.94
N ALA A 12 -22.76 -31.57 -5.23
CA ALA A 12 -21.39 -31.09 -5.15
C ALA A 12 -20.52 -32.24 -4.62
N GLY A 13 -19.63 -32.75 -5.47
CA GLY A 13 -18.70 -33.80 -5.08
C GLY A 13 -17.90 -33.41 -3.83
N PRO A 14 -17.34 -34.39 -3.11
CA PRO A 14 -16.56 -34.13 -1.91
C PRO A 14 -15.50 -33.06 -2.21
N ALA A 15 -15.46 -32.03 -1.38
CA ALA A 15 -14.56 -30.90 -1.56
C ALA A 15 -13.12 -31.44 -1.68
N PRO A 16 -12.37 -31.09 -2.74
CA PRO A 16 -11.02 -31.60 -2.93
C PRO A 16 -10.18 -31.25 -1.70
N GLU A 17 -9.71 -32.28 -1.01
CA GLU A 17 -8.88 -32.11 0.17
C GLU A 17 -7.58 -31.42 -0.24
N GLY A 18 -7.31 -30.24 0.32
CA GLY A 18 -6.00 -29.60 0.20
C GLY A 18 -5.98 -28.16 -0.30
N GLU A 19 -7.11 -27.51 -0.53
CA GLU A 19 -7.11 -26.16 -1.09
C GLU A 19 -6.37 -25.14 -0.21
N LEU A 20 -5.56 -24.32 -0.86
CA LEU A 20 -4.79 -23.26 -0.24
C LEU A 20 -5.39 -21.90 -0.60
N TYR A 21 -5.51 -21.01 0.38
CA TYR A 21 -5.97 -19.64 0.20
C TYR A 21 -4.83 -18.67 0.48
N CYS A 22 -4.65 -17.69 -0.40
CA CYS A 22 -3.65 -16.65 -0.18
C CYS A 22 -4.14 -15.65 0.87
N LEU A 23 -3.39 -15.46 1.96
CA LEU A 23 -3.71 -14.45 2.98
C LEU A 23 -3.57 -13.00 2.48
N GLY A 24 -2.84 -12.78 1.38
CA GLY A 24 -2.63 -11.45 0.82
C GLY A 24 -3.79 -10.95 -0.03
N CYS A 25 -4.29 -11.80 -0.94
CA CYS A 25 -5.32 -11.43 -1.92
C CYS A 25 -6.60 -12.27 -1.86
N GLY A 26 -6.64 -13.34 -1.06
CA GLY A 26 -7.78 -14.25 -0.94
C GLY A 26 -7.92 -15.27 -2.08
N ALA A 27 -7.02 -15.28 -3.07
CA ALA A 27 -7.11 -16.22 -4.19
C ALA A 27 -6.96 -17.68 -3.74
N ARG A 28 -7.71 -18.57 -4.39
CA ARG A 28 -7.66 -20.04 -4.25
C ARG A 28 -6.48 -20.59 -5.05
N ASN A 29 -5.76 -21.55 -4.48
CA ASN A 29 -4.56 -22.16 -5.06
C ASN A 29 -4.61 -23.68 -4.86
N ASP A 30 -3.92 -24.39 -5.75
CA ASP A 30 -3.79 -25.84 -5.69
C ASP A 30 -3.07 -26.29 -4.41
N ALA A 31 -3.37 -27.52 -3.96
CA ALA A 31 -2.83 -28.07 -2.72
C ALA A 31 -1.30 -28.18 -2.66
N GLY A 32 -0.64 -28.14 -3.82
CA GLY A 32 0.82 -28.16 -3.96
C GLY A 32 1.45 -26.82 -4.35
N ALA A 33 0.66 -25.74 -4.43
CA ALA A 33 1.18 -24.44 -4.82
C ALA A 33 2.15 -23.90 -3.75
N ALA A 34 3.36 -23.52 -4.17
CA ALA A 34 4.35 -22.87 -3.30
C ALA A 34 4.14 -21.35 -3.18
N GLU A 35 3.44 -20.77 -4.15
CA GLU A 35 3.14 -19.34 -4.23
C GLU A 35 1.79 -19.10 -4.90
N CYS A 36 1.20 -17.93 -4.62
CA CYS A 36 -0.10 -17.58 -5.15
C CYS A 36 0.00 -17.23 -6.64
N TRP A 37 -0.78 -17.91 -7.49
CA TRP A 37 -0.78 -17.67 -8.95
C TRP A 37 -1.18 -16.23 -9.34
N LEU A 38 -1.88 -15.50 -8.46
CA LEU A 38 -2.37 -14.15 -8.74
C LEU A 38 -1.41 -13.05 -8.27
N CYS A 39 -0.88 -13.15 -7.05
CA CYS A 39 -0.06 -12.09 -6.44
C CYS A 39 1.40 -12.49 -6.21
N ASN A 40 1.79 -13.71 -6.58
CA ASN A 40 3.08 -14.34 -6.29
C ASN A 40 3.45 -14.31 -4.79
N GLY A 41 2.45 -14.22 -3.91
CA GLY A 41 2.60 -14.25 -2.46
C GLY A 41 2.74 -15.68 -1.93
N ARG A 42 3.67 -15.92 -1.01
CA ARG A 42 3.94 -17.26 -0.43
C ARG A 42 3.11 -17.57 0.83
N SER A 43 2.25 -16.64 1.25
CA SER A 43 1.40 -16.79 2.43
C SER A 43 0.12 -17.54 2.07
N LEU A 44 0.24 -18.86 1.97
CA LEU A 44 -0.86 -19.78 1.65
C LEU A 44 -1.33 -20.51 2.93
N VAL A 45 -2.64 -20.60 3.13
CA VAL A 45 -3.25 -21.27 4.29
C VAL A 45 -4.27 -22.30 3.82
N LYS A 46 -4.23 -23.49 4.44
CA LYS A 46 -5.15 -24.59 4.13
C LYS A 46 -6.57 -24.23 4.60
N ALA A 47 -7.57 -24.57 3.78
CA ALA A 47 -8.98 -24.45 4.20
C ALA A 47 -9.24 -25.26 5.48
N GLY A 48 -10.07 -24.71 6.38
CA GLY A 48 -10.43 -25.38 7.64
C GLY A 48 -11.35 -26.60 7.41
N PRO A 49 -11.53 -27.45 8.45
CA PRO A 49 -12.48 -28.56 8.40
C PRO A 49 -13.88 -28.03 8.06
N GLY A 50 -14.45 -28.51 6.95
CA GLY A 50 -15.73 -28.03 6.42
C GLY A 50 -15.65 -27.25 5.11
N GLY A 51 -14.45 -27.10 4.51
CA GLY A 51 -14.29 -26.49 3.19
C GLY A 51 -14.68 -25.02 3.13
N ARG A 52 -15.05 -24.42 4.27
CA ARG A 52 -15.31 -22.99 4.37
C ARG A 52 -13.97 -22.29 4.17
N PRO A 53 -13.83 -21.43 3.14
CA PRO A 53 -12.67 -20.57 3.05
C PRO A 53 -12.51 -19.83 4.38
N PRO A 54 -11.28 -19.58 4.86
CA PRO A 54 -11.10 -18.62 5.95
C PRO A 54 -11.88 -17.38 5.54
N GLU A 55 -12.84 -16.98 6.38
CA GLU A 55 -13.75 -15.89 6.06
C GLU A 55 -12.90 -14.74 5.55
N PRO A 56 -13.05 -14.32 4.27
CA PRO A 56 -12.19 -13.29 3.71
C PRO A 56 -12.29 -12.15 4.69
N ALA A 57 -11.15 -11.72 5.26
CA ALA A 57 -11.10 -10.66 6.25
C ALA A 57 -12.07 -9.59 5.76
N SER A 58 -13.19 -9.42 6.49
CA SER A 58 -14.43 -8.86 5.93
C SER A 58 -14.07 -7.68 5.03
N PRO A 59 -14.61 -7.57 3.80
CA PRO A 59 -14.24 -6.48 2.89
C PRO A 59 -14.26 -5.22 3.74
N GLN A 60 -13.08 -4.63 3.97
CA GLN A 60 -12.96 -3.50 4.87
C GLN A 60 -13.82 -2.42 4.24
N ARG A 61 -15.10 -2.36 4.65
CA ARG A 61 -15.98 -1.26 4.30
C ARG A 61 -15.22 -0.08 4.86
N PHE A 62 -14.72 0.78 3.96
CA PHE A 62 -14.07 2.02 4.31
C PHE A 62 -15.08 2.79 5.16
N SER A 63 -15.02 2.54 6.45
CA SER A 63 -15.90 3.12 7.43
C SER A 63 -15.26 4.47 7.65
N PHE A 64 -15.69 5.45 6.86
CA PHE A 64 -15.30 6.83 7.05
C PHE A 64 -15.80 7.23 8.44
N THR A 65 -14.92 7.10 9.42
CA THR A 65 -15.21 7.56 10.76
C THR A 65 -15.32 9.08 10.70
N ILE A 66 -16.17 9.66 11.56
CA ILE A 66 -16.24 11.12 11.72
C ILE A 66 -14.85 11.69 11.98
N ALA A 67 -13.99 10.94 12.68
CA ALA A 67 -12.59 11.28 12.87
C ALA A 67 -11.81 11.42 11.54
N ALA A 68 -11.96 10.49 10.60
CA ALA A 68 -11.32 10.59 9.29
C ALA A 68 -11.81 11.81 8.50
N LEU A 69 -13.10 12.14 8.58
CA LEU A 69 -13.67 13.34 7.95
C LEU A 69 -13.08 14.63 8.56
N MET A 70 -12.97 14.70 9.89
CA MET A 70 -12.38 15.84 10.58
C MET A 70 -10.91 16.03 10.24
N VAL A 71 -10.15 14.94 10.16
CA VAL A 71 -8.74 14.97 9.72
C VAL A 71 -8.64 15.45 8.27
N LEU A 72 -9.51 14.98 7.37
CA LEU A 72 -9.53 15.43 5.98
C LEU A 72 -9.78 16.94 5.88
N VAL A 73 -10.79 17.46 6.60
CA VAL A 73 -11.09 18.91 6.63
C VAL A 73 -9.91 19.70 7.17
N ALA A 74 -9.26 19.24 8.25
CA ALA A 74 -8.08 19.89 8.82
C ALA A 74 -6.91 19.92 7.83
N VAL A 75 -6.67 18.82 7.10
CA VAL A 75 -5.63 18.77 6.06
C VAL A 75 -5.93 19.74 4.93
N VAL A 76 -7.17 19.79 4.43
CA VAL A 76 -7.58 20.74 3.38
C VAL A 76 -7.40 22.19 3.85
N ALA A 77 -7.85 22.50 5.07
CA ALA A 77 -7.69 23.84 5.65
C ALA A 77 -6.20 24.21 5.81
N ALA A 78 -5.36 23.29 6.27
CA ALA A 78 -3.92 23.50 6.37
C ALA A 78 -3.27 23.73 5.00
N CYS A 79 -3.66 22.97 3.97
CA CYS A 79 -3.18 23.16 2.61
C CYS A 79 -3.58 24.52 2.04
N LEU A 80 -4.82 24.98 2.27
CA LEU A 80 -5.29 26.29 1.85
C LEU A 80 -4.56 27.42 2.60
N GLY A 81 -4.39 27.27 3.91
CA GLY A 81 -3.59 28.21 4.72
C GLY A 81 -2.15 28.30 4.22
N LEU A 82 -1.53 27.17 3.90
CA LEU A 82 -0.17 27.14 3.38
C LEU A 82 -0.08 27.76 1.97
N TYR A 83 -1.07 27.50 1.11
CA TYR A 83 -1.13 28.10 -0.23
C TYR A 83 -1.20 29.62 -0.18
N THR A 84 -2.00 30.18 0.73
CA THR A 84 -2.14 31.63 0.89
C THR A 84 -0.89 32.29 1.49
N ALA A 85 -0.21 31.62 2.41
CA ALA A 85 1.01 32.16 3.06
C ALA A 85 2.28 32.00 2.20
N ALA A 86 2.46 30.83 1.57
CA ALA A 86 3.68 30.48 0.86
C ALA A 86 3.39 29.43 -0.24
N PRO A 87 2.86 29.82 -1.41
CA PRO A 87 2.49 28.89 -2.47
C PRO A 87 3.68 28.06 -2.98
N GLY A 88 4.89 28.65 -2.95
CA GLY A 88 6.12 27.94 -3.30
C GLY A 88 6.43 26.76 -2.35
N LEU A 89 6.10 26.88 -1.06
CA LEU A 89 6.33 25.78 -0.11
C LEU A 89 5.39 24.61 -0.38
N LEU A 90 4.12 24.87 -0.71
CA LEU A 90 3.17 23.84 -1.06
C LEU A 90 3.65 23.03 -2.28
N LEU A 91 4.16 23.71 -3.30
CA LEU A 91 4.72 23.06 -4.49
C LEU A 91 5.94 22.20 -4.14
N LEU A 92 6.83 22.72 -3.29
CA LEU A 92 8.02 22.00 -2.84
C LEU A 92 7.66 20.72 -2.05
N VAL A 93 6.67 20.82 -1.16
CA VAL A 93 6.11 19.68 -0.42
C VAL A 93 5.47 18.67 -1.38
N ALA A 94 4.68 19.13 -2.36
CA ALA A 94 4.05 18.25 -3.34
C ALA A 94 5.09 17.46 -4.16
N ILE A 95 6.11 18.14 -4.70
CA ILE A 95 7.18 17.52 -5.49
C ILE A 95 8.00 16.53 -4.67
N THR A 96 8.30 16.85 -3.41
CA THR A 96 9.12 15.98 -2.54
C THR A 96 8.32 14.83 -1.91
N SER A 97 7.00 14.96 -1.79
CA SER A 97 6.14 13.92 -1.24
C SER A 97 6.12 12.65 -2.11
N ALA A 98 6.05 12.79 -3.44
CA ALA A 98 6.00 11.66 -4.36
C ALA A 98 7.19 10.69 -4.23
N PRO A 99 8.46 11.15 -4.29
CA PRO A 99 9.60 10.26 -4.09
C PRO A 99 9.69 9.73 -2.65
N ALA A 100 9.26 10.51 -1.64
CA ALA A 100 9.21 10.03 -0.26
C ALA A 100 8.23 8.85 -0.10
N VAL A 101 7.01 8.97 -0.64
CA VAL A 101 6.02 7.87 -0.64
C VAL A 101 6.55 6.67 -1.41
N ALA A 102 7.11 6.87 -2.61
CA ALA A 102 7.66 5.78 -3.42
C ALA A 102 8.75 5.00 -2.68
N LEU A 103 9.66 5.69 -1.97
CA LEU A 103 10.70 5.06 -1.17
C LEU A 103 10.17 4.30 0.05
N VAL A 104 9.16 4.85 0.74
CA VAL A 104 8.49 4.17 1.86
C VAL A 104 7.81 2.89 1.38
N GLU A 105 7.05 2.95 0.27
CA GLU A 105 6.40 1.78 -0.31
C GLU A 105 7.41 0.76 -0.84
N TYR A 106 8.49 1.20 -1.48
CA TYR A 106 9.58 0.31 -1.89
C TYR A 106 10.21 -0.42 -0.69
N ARG A 107 10.49 0.30 0.40
CA ARG A 107 11.02 -0.30 1.65
C ARG A 107 10.02 -1.25 2.29
N ALA A 108 8.75 -0.87 2.33
CA ALA A 108 7.68 -1.71 2.84
C ALA A 108 7.55 -2.99 1.99
N ALA A 109 7.54 -2.89 0.67
CA ALA A 109 7.51 -4.02 -0.25
C ALA A 109 8.74 -4.94 -0.07
N LYS A 110 9.94 -4.36 0.05
CA LYS A 110 11.17 -5.12 0.31
C LYS A 110 11.14 -5.87 1.65
N ARG A 111 10.57 -5.27 2.70
CA ARG A 111 10.39 -5.92 4.02
C ARG A 111 9.30 -7.00 3.99
N ARG A 112 8.21 -6.78 3.26
CA ARG A 112 7.17 -7.82 3.04
C ARG A 112 7.76 -9.06 2.38
N LYS A 113 8.68 -8.91 1.42
CA LYS A 113 9.42 -10.05 0.82
C LYS A 113 10.27 -10.83 1.82
N ARG A 114 10.65 -10.21 2.94
CA ARG A 114 11.39 -10.85 4.05
C ARG A 114 10.47 -11.38 5.16
N GLY A 115 9.15 -11.28 5.00
CA GLY A 115 8.18 -11.68 6.02
C GLY A 115 8.13 -10.73 7.24
N ILE A 116 8.74 -9.56 7.17
CA ILE A 116 8.79 -8.61 8.29
C ILE A 116 7.72 -7.52 8.03
N PRO A 117 6.62 -7.48 8.81
CA PRO A 117 5.64 -6.41 8.69
C PRO A 117 6.24 -5.08 9.19
N MET A 118 5.91 -3.98 8.51
CA MET A 118 6.30 -2.63 8.91
C MET A 118 5.13 -1.95 9.59
N SER A 119 5.32 -1.45 10.82
CA SER A 119 4.27 -0.79 11.58
C SER A 119 3.86 0.54 10.94
N HIS A 120 2.63 1.00 11.20
CA HIS A 120 2.14 2.28 10.70
C HIS A 120 2.99 3.46 11.19
N ALA A 121 3.43 3.43 12.45
CA ALA A 121 4.31 4.45 13.02
C ALA A 121 5.67 4.49 12.31
N GLU A 122 6.22 3.33 11.95
CA GLU A 122 7.51 3.26 11.24
C GLU A 122 7.39 3.80 9.81
N ARG A 123 6.27 3.53 9.11
CA ARG A 123 6.00 4.11 7.79
C ARG A 123 5.88 5.62 7.85
N PHE A 124 5.12 6.13 8.82
CA PHE A 124 4.92 7.56 9.02
C PHE A 124 6.24 8.27 9.38
N GLY A 125 7.03 7.70 10.29
CA GLY A 125 8.36 8.22 10.63
C GLY A 125 9.31 8.23 9.44
N CYS A 126 9.34 7.16 8.64
CA CYS A 126 10.15 7.12 7.42
C CYS A 126 9.70 8.18 6.39
N PHE A 127 8.40 8.38 6.25
CA PHE A 127 7.85 9.41 5.36
C PHE A 127 8.28 10.81 5.80
N LEU A 128 8.09 11.16 7.07
CA LEU A 128 8.51 12.47 7.60
C LEU A 128 10.02 12.69 7.47
N LEU A 129 10.82 11.67 7.78
CA LEU A 129 12.27 11.73 7.62
C LEU A 129 12.66 12.03 6.16
N LEU A 130 12.07 11.32 5.20
CA LEU A 130 12.37 11.51 3.77
C LEU A 130 11.84 12.85 3.24
N LEU A 131 10.67 13.28 3.72
CA LEU A 131 10.06 14.56 3.36
C LEU A 131 10.96 15.74 3.72
N VAL A 132 11.70 15.66 4.82
CA VAL A 132 12.66 16.70 5.25
C VAL A 132 14.05 16.47 4.63
N LEU A 133 14.53 15.22 4.61
CA LEU A 133 15.88 14.90 4.17
C LEU A 133 16.11 15.19 2.68
N ILE A 134 15.16 14.82 1.82
CA ILE A 134 15.28 15.01 0.36
C ILE A 134 15.47 16.51 0.00
N PRO A 135 14.60 17.44 0.41
CA PRO A 135 14.78 18.85 0.07
C PRO A 135 16.05 19.44 0.67
N VAL A 136 16.46 19.04 1.88
CA VAL A 136 17.72 19.48 2.48
C VAL A 136 18.92 19.04 1.64
N LEU A 137 18.96 17.77 1.20
CA LEU A 137 20.02 17.26 0.34
C LEU A 137 20.05 17.97 -1.02
N VAL A 138 18.89 18.21 -1.63
CA VAL A 138 18.79 18.96 -2.90
C VAL A 138 19.29 20.39 -2.71
N ALA A 139 18.90 21.07 -1.64
CA ALA A 139 19.36 22.44 -1.35
C ALA A 139 20.88 22.49 -1.17
N VAL A 140 21.46 21.57 -0.39
CA VAL A 140 22.92 21.48 -0.20
C VAL A 140 23.64 21.22 -1.52
N ALA A 141 23.12 20.32 -2.36
CA ALA A 141 23.70 20.01 -3.66
C ALA A 141 23.64 21.19 -4.63
N VAL A 142 22.54 21.95 -4.65
CA VAL A 142 22.41 23.15 -5.49
C VAL A 142 23.36 24.25 -5.02
N LEU A 143 23.42 24.50 -3.71
CA LEU A 143 24.32 25.51 -3.13
C LEU A 143 25.79 25.17 -3.39
N SER A 144 26.18 23.91 -3.25
CA SER A 144 27.55 23.49 -3.53
C SER A 144 27.90 23.61 -5.02
N ALA A 145 26.98 23.24 -5.92
CA ALA A 145 27.17 23.40 -7.35
C ALA A 145 27.32 24.87 -7.77
N LEU A 146 26.49 25.76 -7.21
CA LEU A 146 26.59 27.21 -7.43
C LEU A 146 27.92 27.76 -6.94
N PHE A 147 28.34 27.35 -5.74
CA PHE A 147 29.62 27.78 -5.18
C PHE A 147 30.80 27.38 -6.07
N ILE A 148 30.81 26.14 -6.55
CA ILE A 148 31.84 25.64 -7.49
C ILE A 148 31.81 26.45 -8.79
N TYR A 149 30.62 26.66 -9.38
CA TYR A 149 30.48 27.42 -10.61
C TYR A 149 31.01 28.86 -10.47
N CYS A 150 30.63 29.56 -9.39
CA CYS A 150 31.11 30.92 -9.12
C CYS A 150 32.62 30.96 -8.87
N SER A 151 33.18 29.94 -8.21
CA SER A 151 34.63 29.87 -7.95
C SER A 151 35.47 29.63 -9.21
N LEU A 152 34.90 28.95 -10.22
CA LEU A 152 35.58 28.62 -11.48
C LEU A 152 35.39 29.70 -12.56
N GLY A 153 34.20 30.32 -12.63
CA GLY A 153 33.86 31.34 -13.62
C GLY A 153 34.26 32.78 -13.26
N GLY A 154 34.75 33.02 -12.05
CA GLY A 154 35.22 34.32 -11.58
C GLY A 154 36.69 34.65 -11.93
N ARG A 155 37.32 33.88 -12.82
CA ARG A 155 38.65 34.17 -13.40
C ARG A 155 38.48 34.56 -14.87
#